data_AF-A0A1F8TAA8-F1
#
_entry.id   AF-A0A1F8TAA8-F1
#
_cell.length_a   1.000
_cell.length_b   1.000
_cell.length_c   1.000
_cell.angle_alpha   90.00
_cell.angle_beta   90.00
_cell.angle_gamma   90.00
#
_symmetry.space_group_name_H-M   'P 1'
#
loop_
_entity.id
_entity.type
_entity.pdbx_description
1 polymer ?
#
loop_
_entity_poly.entity_id
_entity_poly.type
_entity_poly.pdbx_seq_one_letter_code
_entity_poly.pdbx_strand_id
1 'polypeptide(L)'
;MEYRDLREWIERVRPLGELRDVRGATWQEDIGRVTEMLHHTDDSPAVLFDDIPGYPSGYRILANANATRRRLALTLGLPLDIERRPLMDAFMKLTEEGRGVAPRYVKDGPVFENVLRGDDVDVLRFPTPHWHPLDGGRYIGTGVVDVLKDPDSDWVNLGTYRVMIQDSKHVGVYISPGKHGRQFRDKYFQRREPCPIAIVCGVEPLLFIASALEVPQGVSEYDWVGGIRGEPYEVVKEPVTGLPIPAHAEVVLAGFLRHDNVAPEGPFGEWTGYYASGSRAEPVLDIQAIYHRNDPILLGVPPNKPPYEPHRFREYLRSALLLRELKAAGVPGVVDAHCFGVGGCRLLIAVSIEQRYAGHARQAAHVASMCRVGAYLGRMVIVVDD
;
A
#
# COMPACT_ATOMS: atom_id res chain seq x y z
N MET A 1 19.39 -6.18 1.51
CA MET A 1 18.14 -6.42 2.27
C MET A 1 18.12 -7.89 2.68
N GLU A 2 17.54 -8.26 3.82
CA GLU A 2 17.64 -9.64 4.36
C GLU A 2 16.42 -10.52 4.08
N TYR A 3 15.52 -10.09 3.20
CA TYR A 3 14.34 -10.84 2.76
C TYR A 3 14.03 -10.48 1.31
N ARG A 4 13.49 -11.43 0.55
CA ARG A 4 13.13 -11.28 -0.87
C ARG A 4 11.62 -11.10 -1.07
N ASP A 5 10.84 -11.81 -0.27
CA ASP A 5 9.38 -11.89 -0.36
C ASP A 5 8.68 -11.80 1.03
N LEU A 6 7.36 -11.95 1.03
CA LEU A 6 6.55 -11.83 2.25
C LEU A 6 6.85 -12.95 3.26
N ARG A 7 7.14 -14.16 2.78
CA ARG A 7 7.38 -15.32 3.65
C ARG A 7 8.71 -15.18 4.36
N GLU A 8 9.76 -14.80 3.64
CA GLU A 8 11.06 -14.48 4.24
C GLU A 8 10.93 -13.30 5.21
N TRP A 9 10.16 -12.25 4.90
CA TRP A 9 9.92 -11.16 5.84
C TRP A 9 9.30 -11.66 7.15
N ILE A 10 8.27 -12.51 7.07
CA ILE A 10 7.63 -13.16 8.23
C ILE A 10 8.67 -13.96 9.05
N GLU A 11 9.54 -14.71 8.38
CA GLU A 11 10.63 -15.46 9.03
C GLU A 11 11.63 -14.56 9.75
N ARG A 12 11.93 -13.35 9.23
CA ARG A 12 12.81 -12.38 9.90
C ARG A 12 12.14 -11.72 11.10
N VAL A 13 10.84 -11.43 11.03
CA VAL A 13 10.10 -10.73 12.08
C VAL A 13 9.79 -11.63 13.28
N ARG A 14 9.52 -12.91 13.04
CA ARG A 14 9.19 -13.89 14.08
C ARG A 14 10.21 -13.98 15.22
N PRO A 15 11.53 -14.17 15.00
CA PRO A 15 12.51 -14.26 16.08
C PRO A 15 12.72 -12.93 16.83
N LEU A 16 12.21 -11.81 16.31
CA LEU A 16 12.27 -10.51 17.00
C LEU A 16 11.15 -10.34 18.05
N GLY A 17 10.21 -11.29 18.14
CA GLY A 17 9.02 -11.16 19.00
C GLY A 17 7.98 -10.16 18.47
N GLU A 18 8.12 -9.76 17.20
CA GLU A 18 7.33 -8.72 16.54
C GLU A 18 6.13 -9.28 15.75
N LEU A 19 5.90 -10.60 15.83
CA LEU A 19 4.81 -11.32 15.16
C LEU A 19 4.08 -12.21 16.17
N ARG A 20 2.75 -12.23 16.12
CA ARG A 20 1.91 -13.18 16.86
C ARG A 20 1.02 -13.96 15.93
N ASP A 21 0.97 -15.27 16.11
CA ASP A 21 0.00 -16.12 15.42
C ASP A 21 -1.33 -16.14 16.20
N VAL A 22 -2.43 -16.03 15.47
CA VAL A 22 -3.79 -16.12 16.03
C VAL A 22 -4.55 -17.18 15.22
N ARG A 23 -5.08 -18.19 15.90
CA ARG A 23 -5.76 -19.32 15.27
C ARG A 23 -7.26 -19.29 15.56
N GLY A 24 -8.08 -19.68 14.58
CA GLY A 24 -9.53 -19.84 14.76
C GLY A 24 -10.33 -18.54 14.77
N ALA A 25 -9.71 -17.39 14.46
CA ALA A 25 -10.41 -16.12 14.36
C ALA A 25 -11.34 -16.11 13.13
N THR A 26 -12.59 -15.68 13.32
CA THR A 26 -13.58 -15.58 12.24
C THR A 26 -13.31 -14.41 11.29
N TRP A 27 -13.50 -14.63 9.99
CA TRP A 27 -13.37 -13.58 8.98
C TRP A 27 -14.51 -12.56 9.02
N GLN A 28 -15.66 -12.95 9.59
CA GLN A 28 -16.87 -12.13 9.70
C GLN A 28 -16.74 -11.03 10.75
N GLU A 29 -15.96 -11.26 11.81
CA GLU A 29 -16.03 -10.42 13.01
C GLU A 29 -14.69 -10.30 13.75
N ASP A 30 -14.06 -11.43 14.12
CA ASP A 30 -12.88 -11.41 15.00
C ASP A 30 -11.68 -10.70 14.35
N ILE A 31 -11.36 -11.05 13.09
CA ILE A 31 -10.19 -10.50 12.40
C ILE A 31 -10.28 -8.98 12.29
N GLY A 32 -11.42 -8.44 11.87
CA GLY A 32 -11.66 -7.00 11.81
C GLY A 32 -11.50 -6.31 13.17
N ARG A 33 -12.08 -6.89 14.23
CA ARG A 33 -11.97 -6.35 15.60
C ARG A 33 -10.55 -6.37 16.14
N VAL A 34 -9.81 -7.45 15.90
CA VAL A 34 -8.41 -7.54 16.32
C VAL A 34 -7.61 -6.44 15.63
N THR A 35 -7.84 -6.16 14.34
CA THR A 35 -7.13 -5.07 13.66
C THR A 35 -7.39 -3.69 14.27
N GLU A 36 -8.64 -3.36 14.65
CA GLU A 36 -8.94 -2.12 15.39
C GLU A 36 -8.19 -2.09 16.74
N MET A 37 -8.19 -3.20 17.50
CA MET A 37 -7.48 -3.28 18.79
C MET A 37 -5.97 -3.07 18.67
N LEU A 38 -5.34 -3.58 17.60
CA LEU A 38 -3.90 -3.45 17.37
C LEU A 38 -3.47 -1.97 17.30
N HIS A 39 -4.33 -1.06 16.85
CA HIS A 39 -3.96 0.35 16.70
C HIS A 39 -4.08 1.17 17.98
N HIS A 40 -4.79 0.67 19.00
CA HIS A 40 -4.93 1.30 20.32
C HIS A 40 -3.81 0.93 21.30
N THR A 41 -2.87 0.08 20.89
CA THR A 41 -1.72 -0.33 21.69
C THR A 41 -0.45 0.03 20.91
N ASP A 42 0.36 0.92 21.47
CA ASP A 42 1.67 1.21 20.89
C ASP A 42 2.54 -0.06 20.86
N ASP A 43 3.39 -0.16 19.85
CA ASP A 43 4.26 -1.32 19.61
C ASP A 43 3.52 -2.66 19.49
N SER A 44 2.25 -2.63 19.07
CA SER A 44 1.49 -3.85 18.79
C SER A 44 2.19 -4.71 17.73
N PRO A 45 2.16 -6.05 17.88
CA PRO A 45 2.84 -6.95 16.95
C PRO A 45 2.14 -6.97 15.59
N ALA A 46 2.85 -7.41 14.56
CA ALA A 46 2.18 -7.96 13.38
C ALA A 46 1.37 -9.20 13.80
N VAL A 47 0.25 -9.47 13.15
CA VAL A 47 -0.59 -10.63 13.46
C VAL A 47 -0.76 -11.48 12.22
N LEU A 48 -0.44 -12.77 12.34
CA LEU A 48 -0.70 -13.79 11.32
C LEU A 48 -1.88 -14.64 11.76
N PHE A 49 -3.02 -14.44 11.11
CA PHE A 49 -4.21 -15.24 11.32
C PHE A 49 -4.13 -16.53 10.51
N ASP A 50 -4.44 -17.66 11.13
CA ASP A 50 -4.48 -18.99 10.52
C ASP A 50 -5.67 -19.80 11.08
N ASP A 51 -5.91 -20.99 10.54
CA ASP A 51 -7.02 -21.88 10.90
C ASP A 51 -8.37 -21.13 10.88
N ILE A 52 -8.57 -20.29 9.87
CA ILE A 52 -9.75 -19.42 9.75
C ILE A 52 -10.98 -20.29 9.47
N PRO A 53 -12.04 -20.24 10.30
CA PRO A 53 -13.22 -21.10 10.13
C PRO A 53 -13.85 -20.97 8.73
N GLY A 54 -14.10 -22.11 8.10
CA GLY A 54 -14.65 -22.20 6.74
C GLY A 54 -13.62 -22.18 5.61
N TYR A 55 -12.33 -22.08 5.93
CA TYR A 55 -11.22 -22.09 4.98
C TYR A 55 -10.22 -23.22 5.27
N PRO A 56 -9.45 -23.68 4.27
CA PRO A 56 -8.38 -24.65 4.51
C PRO A 56 -7.33 -24.10 5.48
N SER A 57 -6.78 -24.95 6.34
CA SER A 57 -5.61 -24.57 7.16
C SER A 57 -4.45 -24.13 6.25
N GLY A 58 -3.69 -23.11 6.65
CA GLY A 58 -2.66 -22.49 5.82
C GLY A 58 -3.13 -21.30 4.99
N TYR A 59 -4.44 -21.10 4.81
CA TYR A 59 -5.00 -19.90 4.20
C TYR A 59 -5.04 -18.78 5.24
N ARG A 60 -4.06 -17.88 5.15
CA ARG A 60 -3.69 -16.96 6.22
C ARG A 60 -3.94 -15.50 5.85
N ILE A 61 -3.93 -14.66 6.87
CA ILE A 61 -3.99 -13.21 6.72
C ILE A 61 -2.91 -12.59 7.61
N LEU A 62 -2.05 -11.77 7.03
CA LEU A 62 -1.14 -10.91 7.76
C LEU A 62 -1.77 -9.52 7.90
N ALA A 63 -1.74 -8.97 9.11
CA ALA A 63 -2.12 -7.58 9.37
C ALA A 63 -1.07 -6.89 10.24
N ASN A 64 -1.08 -5.55 10.22
CA ASN A 64 -0.25 -4.72 11.10
C ASN A 64 1.26 -4.87 10.84
N ALA A 65 1.64 -5.21 9.60
CA ALA A 65 3.02 -5.54 9.22
C ALA A 65 3.98 -4.35 9.40
N ASN A 66 3.56 -3.15 9.02
CA ASN A 66 4.39 -1.93 9.04
C ASN A 66 4.05 -0.95 10.17
N ALA A 67 3.38 -1.41 11.22
CA ALA A 67 2.82 -0.50 12.23
C ALA A 67 3.78 -0.05 13.34
N THR A 68 5.06 -0.47 13.30
CA THR A 68 6.09 0.01 14.23
C THR A 68 7.33 0.49 13.50
N ARG A 69 8.05 1.44 14.12
CA ARG A 69 9.35 1.92 13.62
C ARG A 69 10.35 0.79 13.43
N ARG A 70 10.34 -0.19 14.34
CA ARG A 70 11.22 -1.35 14.32
C ARG A 70 10.95 -2.26 13.12
N ARG A 71 9.68 -2.55 12.80
CA ARG A 71 9.31 -3.32 11.60
C ARG A 71 9.53 -2.53 10.31
N LEU A 72 9.33 -1.20 10.34
CA LEU A 72 9.70 -0.33 9.21
C LEU A 72 11.21 -0.35 8.96
N ALA A 73 12.04 -0.30 10.01
CA ALA A 73 13.49 -0.38 9.89
C ALA A 73 13.94 -1.71 9.27
N LEU A 74 13.39 -2.85 9.73
CA LEU A 74 13.61 -4.16 9.12
C LEU A 74 13.23 -4.16 7.64
N THR A 75 12.06 -3.61 7.31
CA THR A 75 11.52 -3.54 5.94
C THR A 75 12.42 -2.71 5.02
N LEU A 76 13.03 -1.64 5.53
CA LEU A 76 13.97 -0.80 4.79
C LEU A 76 15.42 -1.31 4.82
N GLY A 77 15.71 -2.40 5.54
CA GLY A 77 17.07 -2.92 5.72
C GLY A 77 17.96 -1.99 6.56
N LEU A 78 17.38 -1.32 7.55
CA LEU A 78 18.04 -0.38 8.47
C LEU A 78 18.24 -1.01 9.88
N PRO A 79 19.11 -0.42 10.72
CA PRO A 79 19.25 -0.83 12.12
C PRO A 79 17.89 -0.83 12.85
N LEU A 80 17.58 -1.90 13.58
CA LEU A 80 16.25 -2.10 14.19
C LEU A 80 15.91 -1.11 15.33
N ASP A 81 16.93 -0.48 15.91
CA ASP A 81 16.86 0.54 16.94
C ASP A 81 17.05 1.96 16.37
N ILE A 82 17.00 2.11 15.04
CA ILE A 82 17.19 3.40 14.39
C ILE A 82 16.19 4.45 14.90
N GLU A 83 16.72 5.60 15.28
CA GLU A 83 15.92 6.73 15.75
C GLU A 83 15.21 7.45 14.61
N ARG A 84 14.16 8.22 14.95
CA ARG A 84 13.28 8.89 13.98
C ARG A 84 14.06 9.67 12.92
N ARG A 85 14.96 10.56 13.33
CA ARG A 85 15.68 11.44 12.39
C ARG A 85 16.68 10.67 11.52
N PRO A 86 17.56 9.82 12.09
CA PRO A 86 18.40 8.93 11.28
C PRO A 86 17.62 8.06 10.28
N LEU A 87 16.43 7.56 10.65
CA LEU A 87 15.54 6.83 9.74
C LEU A 87 15.12 7.71 8.55
N MET A 88 14.64 8.92 8.82
CA MET A 88 14.26 9.88 7.78
C MET A 88 15.43 10.18 6.84
N ASP A 89 16.62 10.42 7.38
CA ASP A 89 17.82 10.72 6.59
C ASP A 89 18.25 9.51 5.74
N ALA A 90 18.23 8.30 6.32
CA ALA A 90 18.52 7.07 5.60
C ALA A 90 17.50 6.81 4.49
N PHE A 91 16.22 7.01 4.76
CA PHE A 91 15.16 6.89 3.75
C PHE A 91 15.36 7.90 2.62
N MET A 92 15.73 9.15 2.93
CA MET A 92 16.02 10.15 1.90
C MET A 92 17.19 9.72 1.00
N LYS A 93 18.22 9.09 1.56
CA LYS A 93 19.35 8.56 0.79
C LYS A 93 18.98 7.34 -0.06
N LEU A 94 18.18 6.43 0.49
CA LEU A 94 17.72 5.23 -0.22
C LEU A 94 16.84 5.57 -1.44
N THR A 95 16.16 6.72 -1.38
CA THR A 95 15.18 7.17 -2.39
C THR A 95 15.62 8.42 -3.14
N GLU A 96 16.94 8.64 -3.21
CA GLU A 96 17.54 9.67 -4.05
C GLU A 96 17.26 9.41 -5.54
N GLU A 97 17.06 10.48 -6.30
CA GLU A 97 16.74 10.39 -7.72
C GLU A 97 17.84 9.66 -8.51
N GLY A 98 17.44 8.91 -9.55
CA GLY A 98 18.38 8.15 -10.39
C GLY A 98 18.85 6.81 -9.80
N ARG A 99 18.43 6.44 -8.58
CA ARG A 99 18.75 5.14 -7.97
C ARG A 99 17.88 3.97 -8.43
N GLY A 100 16.86 4.23 -9.25
CA GLY A 100 15.91 3.20 -9.67
C GLY A 100 16.60 2.02 -10.37
N VAL A 101 16.17 0.79 -10.04
CA VAL A 101 16.68 -0.44 -10.66
C VAL A 101 15.51 -1.17 -11.28
N ALA A 102 15.46 -1.21 -12.61
CA ALA A 102 14.38 -1.83 -13.36
C ALA A 102 14.13 -3.29 -12.93
N PRO A 103 12.87 -3.77 -12.94
CA PRO A 103 12.54 -5.12 -12.55
C PRO A 103 13.19 -6.14 -13.49
N ARG A 104 13.46 -7.33 -12.94
CA ARG A 104 13.97 -8.46 -13.70
C ARG A 104 12.83 -9.42 -14.01
N TYR A 105 12.57 -9.63 -15.29
CA TYR A 105 11.66 -10.67 -15.73
C TYR A 105 12.28 -12.04 -15.52
N VAL A 106 11.60 -12.88 -14.74
CA VAL A 106 11.92 -14.30 -14.57
C VAL A 106 10.89 -15.15 -15.33
N LYS A 107 11.24 -16.40 -15.63
CA LYS A 107 10.41 -17.28 -16.46
C LYS A 107 9.21 -17.85 -15.70
N ASP A 108 9.34 -17.99 -14.39
CA ASP A 108 8.38 -18.65 -13.51
C ASP A 108 8.56 -18.12 -12.09
N GLY A 109 7.63 -18.42 -11.19
CA GLY A 109 7.70 -18.04 -9.78
C GLY A 109 6.66 -18.76 -8.92
N PRO A 110 6.83 -18.75 -7.59
CA PRO A 110 5.89 -19.41 -6.67
C PRO A 110 4.43 -19.00 -6.84
N VAL A 111 4.16 -17.77 -7.34
CA VAL A 111 2.79 -17.30 -7.64
C VAL A 111 1.99 -18.26 -8.53
N PHE A 112 2.66 -19.06 -9.37
CA PHE A 112 2.01 -20.01 -10.28
C PHE A 112 1.88 -21.44 -9.72
N GLU A 113 2.17 -21.67 -8.43
CA GLU A 113 1.94 -22.99 -7.79
C GLU A 113 0.49 -23.48 -7.98
N ASN A 114 -0.48 -22.56 -8.01
CA ASN A 114 -1.87 -22.84 -8.34
C ASN A 114 -2.38 -21.84 -9.39
N VAL A 115 -3.11 -22.34 -10.39
CA VAL A 115 -3.67 -21.54 -11.49
C VAL A 115 -5.15 -21.87 -11.65
N LEU A 116 -6.02 -20.88 -11.42
CA LEU A 116 -7.47 -20.99 -11.59
C LEU A 116 -7.92 -20.16 -12.78
N ARG A 117 -8.65 -20.75 -13.73
CA ARG A 117 -9.15 -20.11 -14.94
C ARG A 117 -10.54 -20.62 -15.30
N GLY A 118 -11.29 -19.83 -16.07
CA GLY A 118 -12.61 -20.22 -16.56
C GLY A 118 -13.59 -20.48 -15.41
N ASP A 119 -14.02 -21.74 -15.26
CA ASP A 119 -14.98 -22.12 -14.21
C ASP A 119 -14.35 -22.31 -12.83
N ASP A 120 -13.02 -22.49 -12.76
CA ASP A 120 -12.31 -22.62 -11.49
C ASP A 120 -12.08 -21.27 -10.79
N VAL A 121 -12.31 -20.15 -11.47
CA VAL A 121 -12.19 -18.81 -10.88
C VAL A 121 -13.23 -18.65 -9.77
N ASP A 122 -12.72 -18.49 -8.55
CA ASP A 122 -13.51 -18.20 -7.37
C ASP A 122 -12.69 -17.46 -6.30
N VAL A 123 -12.89 -16.14 -6.20
CA VAL A 123 -12.24 -15.28 -5.21
C VAL A 123 -12.74 -15.55 -3.78
N LEU A 124 -13.91 -16.18 -3.61
CA LEU A 124 -14.47 -16.48 -2.29
C LEU A 124 -13.72 -17.62 -1.58
N ARG A 125 -12.83 -18.33 -2.28
CA ARG A 125 -11.93 -19.37 -1.73
C ARG A 125 -10.87 -18.81 -0.78
N PHE A 126 -10.62 -17.50 -0.80
CA PHE A 126 -9.67 -16.87 0.12
C PHE A 126 -10.41 -16.27 1.33
N PRO A 127 -9.78 -16.27 2.53
CA PRO A 127 -10.41 -15.85 3.78
C PRO A 127 -10.56 -14.33 3.90
N THR A 128 -11.10 -13.66 2.90
CA THR A 128 -11.27 -12.20 2.88
C THR A 128 -12.15 -11.72 4.05
N PRO A 129 -11.68 -10.82 4.92
CA PRO A 129 -12.48 -10.37 6.05
C PRO A 129 -13.62 -9.42 5.66
N HIS A 130 -14.65 -9.40 6.50
CA HIS A 130 -15.52 -8.23 6.65
C HIS A 130 -14.87 -7.36 7.74
N TRP A 131 -14.23 -6.27 7.34
CA TRP A 131 -13.33 -5.53 8.24
C TRP A 131 -14.09 -4.72 9.28
N HIS A 132 -15.17 -4.05 8.86
CA HIS A 132 -15.96 -3.22 9.75
C HIS A 132 -17.46 -3.49 9.61
N PRO A 133 -18.25 -3.37 10.68
CA PRO A 133 -19.67 -3.74 10.68
C PRO A 133 -20.56 -3.03 9.65
N LEU A 134 -20.19 -1.83 9.18
CA LEU A 134 -20.98 -1.08 8.20
C LEU A 134 -20.33 -1.07 6.81
N ASP A 135 -19.26 -1.85 6.59
CA ASP A 135 -18.70 -2.00 5.24
C ASP A 135 -19.74 -2.69 4.32
N GLY A 136 -19.89 -2.19 3.10
CA GLY A 136 -20.87 -2.67 2.12
C GLY A 136 -20.59 -4.09 1.59
N GLY A 137 -19.43 -4.66 1.89
CA GLY A 137 -19.02 -6.00 1.48
C GLY A 137 -17.68 -6.41 2.08
N ARG A 138 -17.20 -7.58 1.67
CA ARG A 138 -15.86 -8.09 2.03
C ARG A 138 -14.82 -7.41 1.15
N TYR A 139 -13.75 -6.87 1.76
CA TYR A 139 -12.70 -6.18 1.00
C TYR A 139 -11.42 -6.99 0.97
N ILE A 140 -11.14 -7.62 -0.16
CA ILE A 140 -9.88 -8.35 -0.37
C ILE A 140 -8.72 -7.37 -0.56
N GLY A 141 -9.00 -6.20 -1.13
CA GLY A 141 -8.02 -5.14 -1.33
C GLY A 141 -8.05 -4.08 -0.26
N THR A 142 -7.43 -4.36 0.88
CA THR A 142 -7.04 -3.32 1.85
C THR A 142 -5.52 -3.17 1.94
N GLY A 143 -4.78 -4.27 1.78
CA GLY A 143 -3.31 -4.32 1.67
C GLY A 143 -2.82 -4.81 0.31
N VAL A 144 -3.43 -4.37 -0.78
CA VAL A 144 -3.10 -4.84 -2.15
C VAL A 144 -2.10 -3.93 -2.88
N VAL A 145 -1.56 -4.50 -3.95
CA VAL A 145 -0.87 -3.76 -5.00
C VAL A 145 -1.56 -4.01 -6.34
N ASP A 146 -2.18 -2.97 -6.88
CA ASP A 146 -2.84 -2.99 -8.18
C ASP A 146 -1.87 -2.57 -9.28
N VAL A 147 -1.53 -3.51 -10.16
CA VAL A 147 -0.64 -3.28 -11.29
C VAL A 147 -1.45 -2.87 -12.51
N LEU A 148 -1.13 -1.71 -13.08
CA LEU A 148 -1.68 -1.20 -14.34
C LEU A 148 -0.56 -0.70 -15.24
N LYS A 149 -0.79 -0.67 -16.56
CA LYS A 149 0.15 -0.10 -17.53
C LYS A 149 -0.50 1.04 -18.31
N ASP A 150 0.21 2.15 -18.45
CA ASP A 150 -0.20 3.27 -19.30
C ASP A 150 -0.37 2.80 -20.76
N PRO A 151 -1.52 3.05 -21.44
CA PRO A 151 -1.68 2.64 -22.83
C PRO A 151 -0.80 3.43 -23.82
N ASP A 152 -0.15 4.52 -23.38
CA ASP A 152 0.66 5.40 -24.23
C ASP A 152 2.17 5.26 -24.04
N SER A 153 2.60 4.45 -23.07
CA SER A 153 4.01 4.32 -22.72
C SER A 153 4.32 2.96 -22.10
N ASP A 154 5.58 2.72 -21.78
CA ASP A 154 5.98 1.53 -21.02
C ASP A 154 5.83 1.68 -19.51
N TRP A 155 5.22 2.78 -19.05
CA TRP A 155 5.07 3.05 -17.62
C TRP A 155 4.07 2.10 -16.97
N VAL A 156 4.58 1.32 -16.01
CA VAL A 156 3.80 0.48 -15.11
C VAL A 156 3.59 1.23 -13.79
N ASN A 157 2.35 1.29 -13.33
CA ASN A 157 2.00 1.81 -12.01
C ASN A 157 1.54 0.67 -11.11
N LEU A 158 2.00 0.73 -9.86
CA LEU A 158 1.57 -0.09 -8.75
C LEU A 158 0.96 0.86 -7.72
N GLY A 159 -0.32 0.71 -7.43
CA GLY A 159 -0.97 1.52 -6.41
C GLY A 159 -1.75 0.67 -5.42
N THR A 160 -1.93 1.16 -4.20
CA THR A 160 -2.92 0.58 -3.28
C THR A 160 -4.28 1.20 -3.56
N TYR A 161 -5.17 0.47 -4.23
CA TYR A 161 -6.56 0.84 -4.46
C TYR A 161 -7.47 -0.19 -3.82
N ARG A 162 -8.63 0.24 -3.31
CA ARG A 162 -9.48 -0.67 -2.54
C ARG A 162 -10.29 -1.57 -3.47
N VAL A 163 -10.43 -2.84 -3.05
CA VAL A 163 -11.07 -3.88 -3.86
C VAL A 163 -12.13 -4.60 -3.04
N MET A 164 -13.39 -4.43 -3.42
CA MET A 164 -14.55 -5.05 -2.78
C MET A 164 -14.98 -6.30 -3.56
N ILE A 165 -15.25 -7.40 -2.88
CA ILE A 165 -15.84 -8.59 -3.51
C ILE A 165 -17.29 -8.32 -3.88
N GLN A 166 -17.65 -8.57 -5.14
CA GLN A 166 -19.04 -8.52 -5.63
C GLN A 166 -19.66 -9.92 -5.60
N ASP A 167 -18.95 -10.91 -6.16
CA ASP A 167 -19.31 -12.32 -6.17
C ASP A 167 -18.04 -13.20 -6.34
N SER A 168 -18.18 -14.47 -6.71
CA SER A 168 -17.03 -15.38 -6.90
C SER A 168 -16.10 -15.01 -8.06
N LYS A 169 -16.58 -14.32 -9.09
CA LYS A 169 -15.82 -13.99 -10.31
C LYS A 169 -15.57 -12.50 -10.49
N HIS A 170 -16.16 -11.65 -9.66
CA HIS A 170 -16.13 -10.21 -9.82
C HIS A 170 -15.69 -9.47 -8.55
N VAL A 171 -14.87 -8.44 -8.74
CA VAL A 171 -14.52 -7.48 -7.68
C VAL A 171 -14.67 -6.05 -8.17
N GLY A 172 -15.21 -5.16 -7.33
CA GLY A 172 -15.27 -3.72 -7.58
C GLY A 172 -13.96 -3.05 -7.20
N VAL A 173 -13.44 -2.16 -8.05
CA VAL A 173 -12.14 -1.51 -7.87
C VAL A 173 -12.33 0.01 -7.81
N TYR A 174 -12.10 0.58 -6.63
CA TYR A 174 -12.14 2.03 -6.44
C TYR A 174 -10.74 2.63 -6.45
N ILE A 175 -10.48 3.47 -7.46
CA ILE A 175 -9.25 4.26 -7.55
C ILE A 175 -9.60 5.73 -7.32
N SER A 176 -8.97 6.37 -6.33
CA SER A 176 -9.25 7.77 -6.03
C SER A 176 -8.86 8.72 -7.19
N PRO A 177 -9.56 9.85 -7.36
CA PRO A 177 -9.18 10.88 -8.32
C PRO A 177 -7.72 11.34 -8.15
N GLY A 178 -7.05 11.60 -9.27
CA GLY A 178 -5.67 12.09 -9.29
C GLY A 178 -4.58 11.00 -9.16
N LYS A 179 -4.93 9.74 -8.86
CA LYS A 179 -3.95 8.63 -8.82
C LYS A 179 -3.59 8.14 -10.22
N HIS A 180 -2.33 7.72 -10.41
CA HIS A 180 -1.81 7.27 -11.71
C HIS A 180 -2.65 6.12 -12.30
N GLY A 181 -3.03 5.12 -11.49
CA GLY A 181 -3.89 4.02 -11.94
C GLY A 181 -5.24 4.48 -12.50
N ARG A 182 -5.84 5.53 -11.92
CA ARG A 182 -7.08 6.13 -12.47
C ARG A 182 -6.83 6.83 -13.78
N GLN A 183 -5.73 7.57 -13.90
CA GLN A 183 -5.34 8.22 -15.14
C GLN A 183 -5.15 7.19 -16.27
N PHE A 184 -4.47 6.07 -16.00
CA PHE A 184 -4.25 5.01 -16.99
C PHE A 184 -5.57 4.35 -17.39
N ARG A 185 -6.38 3.95 -16.41
CA ARG A 185 -7.72 3.39 -16.64
C ARG A 185 -8.60 4.32 -17.48
N ASP A 186 -8.63 5.60 -17.15
CA ASP A 186 -9.47 6.57 -17.84
C ASP A 186 -9.04 6.74 -19.31
N LYS A 187 -7.75 6.62 -19.64
CA LYS A 187 -7.27 6.59 -21.04
C LYS A 187 -7.81 5.38 -21.82
N TYR A 188 -7.77 4.18 -21.25
CA TYR A 188 -8.38 2.99 -21.87
C TYR A 188 -9.88 3.18 -22.06
N PHE A 189 -10.58 3.72 -21.06
CA PHE A 189 -12.02 3.93 -21.11
C PHE A 189 -12.42 4.95 -22.17
N GLN A 190 -11.64 6.03 -22.35
CA GLN A 190 -11.84 6.99 -23.44
C GLN A 190 -11.69 6.35 -24.82
N ARG A 191 -10.81 5.34 -24.96
CA ARG A 191 -10.63 4.52 -26.18
C ARG A 191 -11.65 3.40 -26.30
N ARG A 192 -12.47 3.17 -25.28
CA ARG A 192 -13.35 2.00 -25.12
C ARG A 192 -12.60 0.68 -25.20
N GLU A 193 -11.34 0.68 -24.77
CA GLU A 193 -10.49 -0.50 -24.68
C GLU A 193 -10.60 -1.12 -23.28
N PRO A 194 -10.47 -2.45 -23.15
CA PRO A 194 -10.34 -3.10 -21.84
C PRO A 194 -9.05 -2.63 -21.16
N CYS A 195 -9.15 -2.13 -19.93
CA CYS A 195 -8.00 -1.73 -19.13
C CYS A 195 -7.44 -2.97 -18.41
N PRO A 196 -6.23 -3.47 -18.73
CA PRO A 196 -5.63 -4.57 -17.99
C PRO A 196 -5.32 -4.13 -16.56
N ILE A 197 -5.63 -5.01 -15.59
CA ILE A 197 -5.27 -4.84 -14.19
C ILE A 197 -4.93 -6.20 -13.57
N ALA A 198 -3.90 -6.21 -12.71
CA ALA A 198 -3.59 -7.35 -11.86
C ALA A 198 -3.54 -6.90 -10.39
N ILE A 199 -4.42 -7.47 -9.57
CA ILE A 199 -4.57 -7.13 -8.14
C ILE A 199 -3.77 -8.15 -7.34
N VAL A 200 -2.72 -7.70 -6.66
CA VAL A 200 -1.85 -8.57 -5.87
C VAL A 200 -2.26 -8.52 -4.39
N CYS A 201 -2.91 -9.59 -3.92
CA CYS A 201 -3.48 -9.73 -2.58
C CYS A 201 -2.53 -10.47 -1.64
N GLY A 202 -1.35 -9.89 -1.41
CA GLY A 202 -0.31 -10.47 -0.58
C GLY A 202 1.06 -10.25 -1.22
N VAL A 203 1.73 -9.20 -0.76
CA VAL A 203 3.06 -8.80 -1.16
C VAL A 203 3.91 -8.55 0.06
N GLU A 204 5.21 -8.53 -0.15
CA GLU A 204 6.16 -8.12 0.88
C GLU A 204 5.96 -6.63 1.27
N PRO A 205 6.26 -6.26 2.52
CA PRO A 205 5.88 -4.95 3.06
C PRO A 205 6.49 -3.71 2.39
N LEU A 206 7.67 -3.79 1.77
CA LEU A 206 8.31 -2.68 1.05
C LEU A 206 7.59 -2.36 -0.26
N LEU A 207 7.18 -3.36 -1.05
CA LEU A 207 6.38 -3.14 -2.26
C LEU A 207 5.01 -2.54 -1.90
N PHE A 208 4.39 -3.00 -0.81
CA PHE A 208 3.19 -2.37 -0.29
C PHE A 208 3.43 -0.89 0.06
N ILE A 209 4.49 -0.57 0.82
CA ILE A 209 4.89 0.81 1.13
C ILE A 209 5.06 1.64 -0.15
N ALA A 210 5.74 1.11 -1.17
CA ALA A 210 5.97 1.79 -2.43
C ALA A 210 4.65 2.15 -3.13
N SER A 211 3.71 1.20 -3.21
CA SER A 211 2.37 1.41 -3.78
C SER A 211 1.50 2.39 -2.99
N ALA A 212 1.85 2.63 -1.72
CA ALA A 212 1.16 3.50 -0.80
C ALA A 212 1.86 4.87 -0.59
N LEU A 213 2.95 5.18 -1.29
CA LEU A 213 3.69 6.44 -1.15
C LEU A 213 3.62 7.31 -2.41
N GLU A 214 4.06 8.56 -2.28
CA GLU A 214 4.18 9.50 -3.39
C GLU A 214 5.44 9.24 -4.24
N VAL A 215 5.47 8.12 -4.99
CA VAL A 215 6.54 7.84 -5.97
C VAL A 215 6.49 8.86 -7.14
N PRO A 216 7.64 9.33 -7.67
CA PRO A 216 7.67 10.30 -8.77
C PRO A 216 6.90 9.85 -10.01
N GLN A 217 6.38 10.82 -10.77
CA GLN A 217 5.73 10.56 -12.05
C GLN A 217 6.72 9.94 -13.05
N GLY A 218 6.26 8.97 -13.83
CA GLY A 218 7.08 8.26 -14.82
C GLY A 218 8.00 7.19 -14.22
N VAL A 219 8.03 7.03 -12.90
CA VAL A 219 8.80 5.99 -12.22
C VAL A 219 7.87 4.86 -11.82
N SER A 220 8.22 3.62 -12.19
CA SER A 220 7.53 2.43 -11.70
C SER A 220 7.94 2.17 -10.26
N GLU A 221 6.98 1.81 -9.41
CA GLU A 221 7.25 1.43 -8.03
C GLU A 221 8.18 0.21 -7.95
N TYR A 222 8.21 -0.67 -8.96
CA TYR A 222 9.22 -1.73 -9.05
C TYR A 222 10.65 -1.17 -9.11
N ASP A 223 10.86 -0.13 -9.93
CA ASP A 223 12.16 0.51 -10.08
C ASP A 223 12.59 1.15 -8.76
N TRP A 224 11.64 1.78 -8.08
CA TRP A 224 11.82 2.42 -6.79
C TRP A 224 12.21 1.40 -5.70
N VAL A 225 11.49 0.29 -5.61
CA VAL A 225 11.82 -0.81 -4.68
C VAL A 225 13.18 -1.41 -5.04
N GLY A 226 13.48 -1.63 -6.32
CA GLY A 226 14.77 -2.14 -6.76
C GLY A 226 15.93 -1.22 -6.35
N GLY A 227 15.73 0.10 -6.41
CA GLY A 227 16.71 1.09 -5.96
C GLY A 227 16.97 1.10 -4.45
N ILE A 228 15.93 0.85 -3.65
CA ILE A 228 16.07 0.68 -2.19
C ILE A 228 16.79 -0.62 -1.86
N ARG A 229 16.42 -1.72 -2.53
CA ARG A 229 17.04 -3.04 -2.34
C ARG A 229 18.49 -3.09 -2.83
N GLY A 230 18.82 -2.30 -3.85
CA GLY A 230 20.07 -2.37 -4.60
C GLY A 230 20.12 -3.49 -5.62
N GLU A 231 18.99 -4.14 -5.90
CA GLU A 231 18.85 -5.25 -6.86
C GLU A 231 17.47 -5.23 -7.54
N PRO A 232 17.34 -5.76 -8.77
CA PRO A 232 16.07 -5.81 -9.49
C PRO A 232 14.98 -6.57 -8.75
N TYR A 233 13.77 -6.02 -8.71
CA TYR A 233 12.58 -6.74 -8.25
C TYR A 233 12.19 -7.83 -9.26
N GLU A 234 11.98 -9.07 -8.81
CA GLU A 234 11.63 -10.18 -9.70
C GLU A 234 10.14 -10.18 -10.05
N VAL A 235 9.85 -10.14 -11.35
CA VAL A 235 8.49 -10.16 -11.90
C VAL A 235 8.34 -11.27 -12.93
N VAL A 236 7.11 -11.78 -13.07
CA VAL A 236 6.72 -12.66 -14.17
C VAL A 236 5.71 -11.94 -15.06
N LYS A 237 5.69 -12.28 -16.35
CA LYS A 237 4.66 -11.77 -17.26
C LYS A 237 3.37 -12.53 -17.02
N GLU A 238 2.33 -11.84 -16.55
CA GLU A 238 1.03 -12.44 -16.30
C GLU A 238 0.39 -12.90 -17.63
N PRO A 239 -0.01 -14.17 -17.78
CA PRO A 239 -0.43 -14.72 -19.06
C PRO A 239 -1.65 -14.09 -19.76
N VAL A 240 -2.60 -13.50 -19.02
CA VAL A 240 -3.86 -12.96 -19.58
C VAL A 240 -3.71 -11.49 -20.00
N THR A 241 -3.21 -10.67 -19.10
CA THR A 241 -3.10 -9.21 -19.23
C THR A 241 -1.74 -8.77 -19.77
N GLY A 242 -0.73 -9.63 -19.67
CA GLY A 242 0.67 -9.31 -20.02
C GLY A 242 1.37 -8.39 -19.02
N LEU A 243 0.71 -8.02 -17.91
CA LEU A 243 1.28 -7.14 -16.88
C LEU A 243 2.42 -7.85 -16.11
N PRO A 244 3.44 -7.10 -15.64
CA PRO A 244 4.47 -7.65 -14.78
C PRO A 244 3.95 -7.78 -13.34
N ILE A 245 3.66 -9.00 -12.90
CA ILE A 245 3.25 -9.30 -11.52
C ILE A 245 4.44 -9.79 -10.70
N PRO A 246 4.46 -9.60 -9.37
CA PRO A 246 5.54 -10.13 -8.52
C PRO A 246 5.67 -11.64 -8.65
N ALA A 247 6.87 -12.17 -8.90
CA ALA A 247 7.08 -13.61 -9.02
C ALA A 247 6.74 -14.39 -7.73
N HIS A 248 6.89 -13.71 -6.58
CA HIS A 248 6.66 -14.25 -5.23
C HIS A 248 5.35 -13.74 -4.59
N ALA A 249 4.42 -13.20 -5.38
CA ALA A 249 3.10 -12.82 -4.89
C ALA A 249 2.37 -14.02 -4.26
N GLU A 250 1.60 -13.78 -3.20
CA GLU A 250 0.81 -14.83 -2.56
C GLU A 250 -0.46 -15.16 -3.35
N VAL A 251 -1.21 -14.14 -3.78
CA VAL A 251 -2.44 -14.26 -4.57
C VAL A 251 -2.49 -13.12 -5.58
N VAL A 252 -2.86 -13.40 -6.83
CA VAL A 252 -3.06 -12.42 -7.90
C VAL A 252 -4.41 -12.66 -8.57
N LEU A 253 -5.23 -11.61 -8.67
CA LEU A 253 -6.44 -11.58 -9.48
C LEU A 253 -6.14 -10.81 -10.77
N ALA A 254 -6.28 -11.45 -11.93
CA ALA A 254 -5.94 -10.83 -13.21
C ALA A 254 -7.14 -10.77 -14.16
N GLY A 255 -7.28 -9.65 -14.87
CA GLY A 255 -8.35 -9.46 -15.85
C GLY A 255 -8.42 -8.03 -16.36
N PHE A 256 -9.63 -7.58 -16.69
CA PHE A 256 -9.84 -6.29 -17.33
C PHE A 256 -10.97 -5.49 -16.69
N LEU A 257 -10.74 -4.19 -16.52
CA LEU A 257 -11.80 -3.22 -16.24
C LEU A 257 -12.39 -2.73 -17.56
N ARG A 258 -13.69 -2.50 -17.60
CA ARG A 258 -14.39 -1.93 -18.77
C ARG A 258 -15.18 -0.69 -18.36
N HIS A 259 -15.32 0.26 -19.29
CA HIS A 259 -16.00 1.52 -19.02
C HIS A 259 -17.50 1.37 -18.74
N ASP A 260 -18.09 0.26 -19.19
CA ASP A 260 -19.53 -0.06 -19.14
C ASP A 260 -19.86 -1.14 -18.12
N ASN A 261 -18.87 -1.70 -17.42
CA ASN A 261 -19.08 -2.71 -16.39
C ASN A 261 -18.82 -2.11 -15.00
N VAL A 262 -19.90 -1.77 -14.29
CA VAL A 262 -19.85 -1.16 -12.96
C VAL A 262 -20.82 -1.84 -12.00
N ALA A 263 -20.47 -1.83 -10.71
CA ALA A 263 -21.34 -2.32 -9.63
C ALA A 263 -21.24 -1.38 -8.42
N PRO A 264 -22.23 -1.41 -7.51
CA PRO A 264 -22.12 -0.69 -6.23
C PRO A 264 -20.88 -1.12 -5.44
N GLU A 265 -20.08 -0.16 -5.01
CA GLU A 265 -18.92 -0.31 -4.12
C GLU A 265 -19.13 0.59 -2.90
N GLY A 266 -18.79 0.07 -1.72
CA GLY A 266 -19.03 0.78 -0.47
C GLY A 266 -20.46 0.67 0.07
N PRO A 267 -20.76 1.28 1.23
CA PRO A 267 -19.90 2.18 1.99
C PRO A 267 -18.65 1.49 2.56
N PHE A 268 -17.62 2.28 2.85
CA PHE A 268 -16.34 1.78 3.37
C PHE A 268 -15.80 2.72 4.44
N GLY A 269 -15.22 2.16 5.50
CA GLY A 269 -14.42 2.91 6.46
C GLY A 269 -13.23 3.56 5.74
N GLU A 270 -13.14 4.89 5.77
CA GLU A 270 -12.07 5.63 5.09
C GLU A 270 -10.94 5.98 6.04
N TRP A 271 -9.76 6.24 5.47
CA TRP A 271 -8.52 6.58 6.19
C TRP A 271 -8.65 7.77 7.16
N THR A 272 -9.68 8.60 7.04
CA THR A 272 -10.01 9.67 7.98
C THR A 272 -10.59 9.17 9.30
N GLY A 273 -10.91 7.88 9.43
CA GLY A 273 -11.52 7.26 10.61
C GLY A 273 -13.05 7.30 10.62
N TYR A 274 -13.68 7.53 9.46
CA TYR A 274 -15.13 7.68 9.30
C TYR A 274 -15.61 6.96 8.05
N TYR A 275 -16.90 6.62 7.99
CA TYR A 275 -17.56 6.22 6.74
C TYR A 275 -17.79 7.46 5.86
N ALA A 276 -16.70 8.01 5.32
CA ALA A 276 -16.70 9.23 4.52
C ALA A 276 -17.03 8.95 3.03
N SER A 277 -16.96 7.68 2.59
CA SER A 277 -17.47 7.25 1.30
C SER A 277 -18.75 6.44 1.45
N GLY A 278 -19.85 6.96 0.91
CA GLY A 278 -21.07 6.18 0.68
C GLY A 278 -20.90 5.18 -0.47
N SER A 279 -21.98 4.44 -0.76
CA SER A 279 -22.00 3.53 -1.89
C SER A 279 -22.02 4.29 -3.22
N ARG A 280 -21.25 3.82 -4.22
CA ARG A 280 -21.22 4.40 -5.58
C ARG A 280 -20.91 3.33 -6.63
N ALA A 281 -21.29 3.59 -7.88
CA ALA A 281 -20.95 2.71 -8.98
C ALA A 281 -19.46 2.83 -9.32
N GLU A 282 -18.73 1.72 -9.22
CA GLU A 282 -17.30 1.64 -9.56
C GLU A 282 -17.03 0.54 -10.57
N PRO A 283 -15.95 0.65 -11.37
CA PRO A 283 -15.57 -0.38 -12.32
C PRO A 283 -15.39 -1.75 -11.65
N VAL A 284 -15.90 -2.76 -12.33
CA VAL A 284 -15.77 -4.15 -11.93
C VAL A 284 -14.67 -4.81 -12.74
N LEU A 285 -13.78 -5.49 -12.04
CA LEU A 285 -12.87 -6.47 -12.62
C LEU A 285 -13.63 -7.77 -12.84
N ASP A 286 -13.74 -8.16 -14.10
CA ASP A 286 -14.06 -9.52 -14.50
C ASP A 286 -12.77 -10.36 -14.39
N ILE A 287 -12.72 -11.25 -13.40
CA ILE A 287 -11.52 -12.05 -13.10
C ILE A 287 -11.39 -13.15 -14.14
N GLN A 288 -10.34 -13.07 -14.96
CA GLN A 288 -10.05 -14.06 -15.99
C GLN A 288 -9.14 -15.18 -15.47
N ALA A 289 -8.28 -14.86 -14.52
CA ALA A 289 -7.40 -15.83 -13.88
C ALA A 289 -7.09 -15.44 -12.43
N ILE A 290 -6.93 -16.45 -11.59
CA ILE A 290 -6.35 -16.31 -10.25
C ILE A 290 -5.09 -17.17 -10.20
N TYR A 291 -4.01 -16.60 -9.68
CA TYR A 291 -2.75 -17.29 -9.42
C TYR A 291 -2.45 -17.21 -7.94
N HIS A 292 -2.05 -18.30 -7.30
CA HIS A 292 -1.67 -18.25 -5.90
C HIS A 292 -0.66 -19.31 -5.49
N ARG A 293 0.08 -18.99 -4.44
CA ARG A 293 0.94 -19.94 -3.73
C ARG A 293 0.11 -20.95 -2.94
N ASN A 294 0.71 -22.08 -2.62
CA ASN A 294 0.24 -23.00 -1.60
C ASN A 294 0.27 -22.31 -0.24
N ASP A 295 -0.76 -22.53 0.58
CA ASP A 295 -0.93 -21.87 1.89
C ASP A 295 -0.82 -20.33 1.79
N PRO A 296 -1.71 -19.69 0.99
CA PRO A 296 -1.58 -18.28 0.64
C PRO A 296 -1.75 -17.36 1.85
N ILE A 297 -1.05 -16.22 1.83
CA ILE A 297 -1.13 -15.17 2.86
C ILE A 297 -1.70 -13.89 2.25
N LEU A 298 -2.93 -13.52 2.62
CA LEU A 298 -3.47 -12.21 2.27
C LEU A 298 -2.83 -11.12 3.14
N LEU A 299 -2.60 -9.93 2.57
CA LEU A 299 -2.19 -8.75 3.34
C LEU A 299 -3.41 -7.86 3.62
N GLY A 300 -3.72 -7.65 4.90
CA GLY A 300 -4.83 -6.84 5.38
C GLY A 300 -4.36 -5.53 5.99
N VAL A 301 -4.83 -4.41 5.45
CA VAL A 301 -4.54 -3.05 5.97
C VAL A 301 -5.84 -2.23 6.01
N PRO A 302 -6.87 -2.66 6.77
CA PRO A 302 -8.15 -1.98 6.83
C PRO A 302 -8.00 -0.56 7.40
N PRO A 303 -8.72 0.44 6.87
CA PRO A 303 -8.73 1.76 7.46
C PRO A 303 -9.44 1.81 8.80
N ASN A 304 -8.70 2.18 9.84
CA ASN A 304 -9.21 2.36 11.19
C ASN A 304 -9.17 3.84 11.60
N LYS A 305 -9.59 4.16 12.83
CA LYS A 305 -9.43 5.52 13.36
C LYS A 305 -7.95 5.91 13.41
N PRO A 306 -7.54 7.08 12.88
CA PRO A 306 -6.15 7.50 12.94
C PRO A 306 -5.63 7.67 14.38
N PRO A 307 -4.36 7.31 14.66
CA PRO A 307 -3.41 6.67 13.76
C PRO A 307 -3.63 5.14 13.68
N TYR A 308 -3.46 4.57 12.49
CA TYR A 308 -3.46 3.13 12.25
C TYR A 308 -2.29 2.76 11.32
N GLU A 309 -2.11 1.50 10.92
CA GLU A 309 -0.88 0.99 10.29
C GLU A 309 -0.25 1.90 9.22
N PRO A 310 -0.94 2.37 8.17
CA PRO A 310 -0.38 3.28 7.18
C PRO A 310 0.19 4.57 7.75
N HIS A 311 -0.40 5.09 8.82
CA HIS A 311 0.06 6.31 9.46
C HIS A 311 1.38 6.11 10.22
N ARG A 312 1.59 4.90 10.77
CA ARG A 312 2.79 4.58 11.57
C ARG A 312 4.06 4.48 10.73
N PHE A 313 3.98 4.07 9.46
CA PHE A 313 5.14 4.20 8.56
C PHE A 313 5.16 5.54 7.82
N ARG A 314 4.00 6.03 7.35
CA ARG A 314 3.93 7.30 6.58
C ARG A 314 4.36 8.50 7.40
N GLU A 315 4.19 8.51 8.71
CA GLU A 315 4.64 9.63 9.55
C GLU A 315 6.14 9.86 9.40
N TYR A 316 6.96 8.81 9.24
CA TYR A 316 8.39 8.96 9.01
C TYR A 316 8.68 9.29 7.55
N LEU A 317 8.17 8.48 6.64
CA LEU A 317 8.55 8.53 5.23
C LEU A 317 8.02 9.81 4.57
N ARG A 318 6.79 10.23 4.86
CA ARG A 318 6.25 11.49 4.32
C ARG A 318 6.83 12.73 4.99
N SER A 319 7.27 12.64 6.25
CA SER A 319 8.05 13.73 6.87
C SER A 319 9.38 13.94 6.17
N ALA A 320 10.07 12.84 5.83
CA ALA A 320 11.29 12.87 5.05
C ALA A 320 11.08 13.47 3.65
N LEU A 321 9.98 13.10 2.97
CA LEU A 321 9.63 13.68 1.67
C LEU A 321 9.28 15.18 1.79
N LEU A 322 8.53 15.58 2.81
CA LEU A 322 8.23 17.00 3.06
C LEU A 322 9.52 17.81 3.29
N LEU A 323 10.44 17.28 4.08
CA LEU A 323 11.75 17.89 4.32
C LEU A 323 12.56 18.04 3.03
N ARG A 324 12.55 17.01 2.17
CA ARG A 324 13.17 17.06 0.84
C ARG A 324 12.56 18.15 -0.03
N GLU A 325 11.23 18.23 -0.11
CA GLU A 325 10.53 19.22 -0.94
C GLU A 325 10.78 20.65 -0.47
N LEU A 326 10.80 20.89 0.85
CA LEU A 326 11.13 22.19 1.43
C LEU A 326 12.56 22.63 1.08
N LYS A 327 13.52 21.71 1.19
CA LYS A 327 14.92 21.96 0.82
C LYS A 327 15.07 22.20 -0.69
N ALA A 328 14.41 21.39 -1.51
CA ALA A 328 14.44 21.52 -2.98
C ALA A 328 13.82 22.84 -3.46
N ALA A 329 12.80 23.34 -2.75
CA ALA A 329 12.21 24.66 -3.00
C ALA A 329 13.09 25.83 -2.53
N GLY A 330 14.26 25.57 -1.95
CA GLY A 330 15.21 26.59 -1.53
C GLY A 330 14.84 27.31 -0.23
N VAL A 331 14.00 26.72 0.63
CA VAL A 331 13.72 27.28 1.96
C VAL A 331 14.98 27.07 2.83
N PRO A 332 15.68 28.14 3.27
CA PRO A 332 16.89 28.00 4.07
C PRO A 332 16.58 27.59 5.51
N GLY A 333 17.57 27.07 6.24
CA GLY A 333 17.41 26.82 7.69
C GLY A 333 16.32 25.83 8.10
N VAL A 334 15.80 24.99 7.18
CA VAL A 334 14.83 23.95 7.54
C VAL A 334 15.51 22.87 8.37
N VAL A 335 15.13 22.76 9.64
CA VAL A 335 15.70 21.85 10.62
C VAL A 335 15.04 20.49 10.51
N ASP A 336 13.70 20.45 10.58
CA ASP A 336 12.92 19.22 10.59
C ASP A 336 11.50 19.44 10.04
N ALA A 337 10.81 18.34 9.71
CA ALA A 337 9.41 18.33 9.32
C ALA A 337 8.69 17.12 9.94
N HIS A 338 7.40 17.27 10.21
CA HIS A 338 6.59 16.18 10.74
C HIS A 338 5.17 16.15 10.17
N CYS A 339 4.80 15.00 9.61
CA CYS A 339 3.48 14.68 9.11
C CYS A 339 2.74 13.81 10.15
N PHE A 340 1.90 14.43 10.98
CA PHE A 340 1.31 13.79 12.15
C PHE A 340 0.36 12.64 11.78
N GLY A 341 0.58 11.45 12.37
CA GLY A 341 -0.26 10.27 12.14
C GLY A 341 -1.73 10.47 12.51
N VAL A 342 -2.02 11.24 13.57
CA VAL A 342 -3.38 11.63 13.97
C VAL A 342 -4.12 12.45 12.91
N GLY A 343 -3.39 13.19 12.07
CA GLY A 343 -3.92 13.92 10.92
C GLY A 343 -3.88 13.10 9.63
N GLY A 344 -3.76 11.77 9.72
CA GLY A 344 -3.54 10.85 8.60
C GLY A 344 -2.28 11.16 7.79
N CYS A 345 -1.28 11.77 8.43
CA CYS A 345 -0.06 12.31 7.85
C CYS A 345 -0.28 13.41 6.80
N ARG A 346 -1.50 13.97 6.67
CA ARG A 346 -1.87 14.96 5.62
C ARG A 346 -2.46 16.23 6.20
N LEU A 347 -3.47 16.08 7.05
CA LEU A 347 -4.31 17.18 7.53
C LEU A 347 -3.55 18.14 8.45
N LEU A 348 -2.53 17.63 9.16
CA LEU A 348 -1.72 18.37 10.10
C LEU A 348 -0.24 18.08 9.85
N ILE A 349 0.53 19.12 9.54
CA ILE A 349 1.98 19.05 9.36
C ILE A 349 2.68 20.15 10.17
N ALA A 350 3.90 19.88 10.62
CA ALA A 350 4.77 20.87 11.25
C ALA A 350 6.11 20.96 10.50
N VAL A 351 6.70 22.15 10.52
CA VAL A 351 8.05 22.44 10.02
C VAL A 351 8.79 23.24 11.08
N SER A 352 10.00 22.81 11.44
CA SER A 352 10.90 23.54 12.31
C SER A 352 11.97 24.24 11.48
N ILE A 353 12.24 25.51 11.80
CA ILE A 353 13.20 26.36 11.09
C ILE A 353 14.13 27.08 12.06
N GLU A 354 15.40 27.19 11.68
CA GLU A 354 16.29 28.21 12.20
C GLU A 354 15.86 29.56 11.60
N GLN A 355 15.32 30.44 12.43
CA GLN A 355 14.72 31.70 11.99
C GLN A 355 15.79 32.69 11.47
N ARG A 356 15.79 32.98 10.17
CA ARG A 356 16.83 33.81 9.51
C ARG A 356 16.41 35.21 9.10
N TYR A 357 15.14 35.45 8.77
CA TYR A 357 14.64 36.75 8.30
C TYR A 357 13.13 36.93 8.49
N ALA A 358 12.68 38.18 8.55
CA ALA A 358 11.25 38.49 8.62
C ALA A 358 10.50 37.88 7.42
N GLY A 359 9.44 37.12 7.69
CA GLY A 359 8.69 36.39 6.66
C GLY A 359 9.17 34.95 6.40
N HIS A 360 10.29 34.51 7.00
CA HIS A 360 10.82 33.15 6.82
C HIS A 360 9.79 32.06 7.19
N ALA A 361 9.18 32.16 8.37
CA ALA A 361 8.13 31.23 8.79
C ALA A 361 6.94 31.20 7.81
N ARG A 362 6.56 32.34 7.23
CA ARG A 362 5.49 32.43 6.22
C ARG A 362 5.89 31.74 4.92
N GLN A 363 7.14 31.91 4.46
CA GLN A 363 7.66 31.21 3.29
C GLN A 363 7.65 29.70 3.51
N ALA A 364 8.18 29.22 4.65
CA ALA A 364 8.17 27.80 5.00
C ALA A 364 6.74 27.24 5.02
N ALA A 365 5.80 27.97 5.63
CA ALA A 365 4.39 27.58 5.68
C ALA A 365 3.77 27.49 4.28
N HIS A 366 3.98 28.49 3.41
CA HIS A 366 3.43 28.49 2.06
C HIS A 366 3.97 27.32 1.23
N VAL A 367 5.29 27.11 1.24
CA VAL A 367 5.90 25.98 0.51
C VAL A 367 5.38 24.65 1.04
N ALA A 368 5.38 24.44 2.36
CA ALA A 368 4.85 23.22 2.97
C ALA A 368 3.37 22.98 2.63
N SER A 369 2.55 24.03 2.53
CA SER A 369 1.12 23.91 2.19
C SER A 369 0.83 23.61 0.71
N MET A 370 1.78 23.92 -0.19
CA MET A 370 1.57 23.87 -1.64
C MET A 370 2.42 22.81 -2.35
N CYS A 371 3.43 22.27 -1.67
CA CYS A 371 4.24 21.18 -2.21
C CYS A 371 3.40 19.88 -2.31
N ARG A 372 3.86 18.92 -3.13
CA ARG A 372 3.10 17.70 -3.43
C ARG A 372 2.76 16.92 -2.16
N VAL A 373 3.67 16.84 -1.19
CA VAL A 373 3.44 16.13 0.07
C VAL A 373 2.37 16.83 0.91
N GLY A 374 2.39 18.16 1.03
CA GLY A 374 1.48 18.89 1.93
C GLY A 374 0.12 19.27 1.32
N ALA A 375 0.04 19.46 0.01
CA ALA A 375 -1.16 20.02 -0.63
C ALA A 375 -2.36 19.06 -0.62
N TYR A 376 -2.15 17.76 -0.79
CA TYR A 376 -3.26 16.80 -0.89
C TYR A 376 -3.99 16.63 0.45
N LEU A 377 -5.14 17.29 0.55
CA LEU A 377 -5.98 17.38 1.76
C LEU A 377 -5.24 18.01 2.96
N GLY A 378 -4.25 18.88 2.72
CA GLY A 378 -3.64 19.69 3.77
C GLY A 378 -4.66 20.62 4.42
N ARG A 379 -4.62 20.76 5.76
CA ARG A 379 -5.49 21.71 6.49
C ARG A 379 -4.71 22.66 7.38
N MET A 380 -3.74 22.15 8.12
CA MET A 380 -2.96 22.93 9.09
C MET A 380 -1.47 22.73 8.85
N VAL A 381 -0.76 23.85 8.71
CA VAL A 381 0.70 23.90 8.69
C VAL A 381 1.15 24.70 9.91
N ILE A 382 1.92 24.08 10.78
CA ILE A 382 2.53 24.72 11.94
C ILE A 382 4.00 24.98 11.61
N VAL A 383 4.46 26.21 11.84
CA VAL A 383 5.89 26.53 11.74
C VAL A 383 6.38 26.94 13.12
N VAL A 384 7.45 26.30 13.57
CA VAL A 384 8.09 26.53 14.87
C VAL A 384 9.56 26.87 14.68
N ASP A 385 10.17 27.41 15.73
CA ASP A 385 11.61 27.55 15.88
C ASP A 385 12.31 26.17 16.03
N ASP A 386 13.63 26.20 16.15
CA ASP A 386 14.53 25.04 16.17
C ASP A 386 14.44 24.16 17.43
#